data_AF-A0A7J6MJK0-F1
#
_entry.id   AF-A0A7J6MJK0-F1
#
_cell.length_a   1.000
_cell.length_b   1.000
_cell.length_c   1.000
_cell.angle_alpha   90.00
_cell.angle_beta   90.00
_cell.angle_gamma   90.00
#
_symmetry.space_group_name_H-M   'P 1'
#
loop_
_entity.id
_entity.type
_entity.pdbx_description
1 polymer ?
#
loop_
_entity_poly.entity_id
_entity_poly.type
_entity_poly.pdbx_seq_one_letter_code
_entity_poly.pdbx_strand_id
1 'polypeptide(L)'
;MNRIFGVGKKKEAPPAPTGPSLAETSEHLDSRVELLDKKIKQCDEELIKYKQQMATRSGAAGAKQRALAVLKRKKMYEAQRDQMMNTQFNVDQAAFTQEQIQTNINVVESIKVANHAMKSQMNELNIDHVEDVVDDMADLMMDQDEINDILGRSYNLPEGCDDASLEAEFSMLEEEVAMDKENELRTGPSAPTYLPTALPGGEQQPSAAAEGSASHSTAPVKLPTGFRRSEYPFYRLPWGRLTSPNKAKITAFFFHFAVDSFNMSGNIMEYNGGSVIAMKGEGCVGIACDRRYGVNQLQTVSANMQKVYPMTSRCLVGFQGLATDSQTLSQLLKFRLKLYKLKEDREMPCDVVSHLMATMLYEKRFGPYFCEPVIAGLKNDGEPFISSFDLIGTESTAPDFIVSGTATEQLMGVAESFWREGMGPDELAEVLGQSLLSGIDRDCLSGWGGVVYILTDKELITKTLKGRMD
;
A
#
# COMPACT_ATOMS: atom_id res chain seq x y z
N MET A 1 -67.71 -12.55 -8.73
CA MET A 1 -66.59 -12.81 -9.65
C MET A 1 -65.63 -11.63 -9.60
N ASN A 2 -64.33 -11.95 -9.47
CA ASN A 2 -63.13 -11.13 -9.68
C ASN A 2 -62.90 -9.89 -8.79
N ARG A 3 -62.26 -10.15 -7.64
CA ARG A 3 -61.06 -9.39 -7.20
C ARG A 3 -59.90 -9.81 -8.11
N ILE A 4 -59.00 -8.90 -8.49
CA ILE A 4 -57.54 -9.11 -8.67
C ILE A 4 -56.95 -7.80 -9.27
N PHE A 5 -55.93 -7.25 -8.58
CA PHE A 5 -55.17 -6.00 -8.82
C PHE A 5 -55.75 -4.68 -8.30
N GLY A 6 -55.27 -4.31 -7.11
CA GLY A 6 -55.41 -2.98 -6.54
C GLY A 6 -54.49 -1.97 -7.22
N VAL A 7 -55.06 -0.83 -7.59
CA VAL A 7 -54.34 0.35 -8.06
C VAL A 7 -53.58 0.94 -6.87
N GLY A 8 -52.25 0.85 -6.90
CA GLY A 8 -51.39 1.51 -5.92
C GLY A 8 -51.57 3.03 -6.01
N LYS A 9 -51.84 3.67 -4.88
CA LYS A 9 -51.78 5.14 -4.75
C LYS A 9 -50.38 5.61 -5.19
N LYS A 10 -50.35 6.63 -6.05
CA LYS A 10 -49.14 7.41 -6.36
C LYS A 10 -48.53 7.84 -5.02
N LYS A 11 -47.33 7.34 -4.70
CA LYS A 11 -46.58 7.77 -3.52
C LYS A 11 -46.16 9.21 -3.79
N GLU A 12 -46.76 10.17 -3.09
CA GLU A 12 -46.28 11.56 -3.10
C GLU A 12 -44.80 11.55 -2.69
N ALA A 13 -44.00 12.33 -3.41
CA ALA A 13 -42.58 12.49 -3.11
C ALA A 13 -42.43 12.94 -1.64
N PRO A 14 -41.48 12.39 -0.88
CA PRO A 14 -41.23 12.85 0.47
C PRO A 14 -40.95 14.36 0.47
N PRO A 15 -41.45 15.11 1.45
CA PRO A 15 -41.17 16.54 1.54
C PRO A 15 -39.65 16.78 1.58
N ALA A 16 -39.20 17.83 0.89
CA ALA A 16 -37.80 18.20 0.81
C ALA A 16 -37.14 18.20 2.21
N PRO A 17 -35.91 17.69 2.35
CA PRO A 17 -35.23 17.62 3.64
C PRO A 17 -35.12 19.03 4.24
N THR A 18 -35.74 19.22 5.41
CA THR A 18 -35.75 20.49 6.17
C THR A 18 -34.45 20.68 6.96
N GLY A 19 -33.30 20.37 6.35
CA GLY A 19 -31.96 20.67 6.87
C GLY A 19 -31.38 21.90 6.18
N PRO A 20 -30.39 22.58 6.80
CA PRO A 20 -29.68 23.66 6.13
C PRO A 20 -29.09 23.14 4.81
N SER A 21 -29.16 23.95 3.76
CA SER A 21 -28.60 23.56 2.48
C SER A 21 -27.07 23.39 2.57
N LEU A 22 -26.48 22.62 1.66
CA LEU A 22 -25.02 22.50 1.59
C LEU A 22 -24.36 23.87 1.39
N ALA A 23 -25.01 24.77 0.64
CA ALA A 23 -24.57 26.16 0.47
C ALA A 23 -24.59 26.97 1.78
N GLU A 24 -25.66 26.87 2.57
CA GLU A 24 -25.74 27.54 3.89
C GLU A 24 -24.70 26.99 4.88
N THR A 25 -24.40 25.69 4.79
CA THR A 25 -23.40 25.03 5.63
C THR A 25 -21.98 25.46 5.26
N SER A 26 -21.70 25.61 3.96
CA SER A 26 -20.46 26.17 3.42
C SER A 26 -20.22 27.60 3.93
N GLU A 27 -21.21 28.49 3.81
CA GLU A 27 -21.09 29.87 4.29
C GLU A 27 -20.82 29.93 5.81
N HIS A 28 -21.44 29.04 6.58
CA HIS A 28 -21.20 28.94 8.02
C HIS A 28 -19.77 28.48 8.34
N LEU A 29 -19.22 27.53 7.59
CA LEU A 29 -17.84 27.06 7.76
C LEU A 29 -16.82 28.13 7.36
N ASP A 30 -17.06 28.86 6.26
CA ASP A 30 -16.24 30.01 5.85
C ASP A 30 -16.15 31.08 6.94
N SER A 31 -17.30 31.45 7.51
CA SER A 31 -17.34 32.43 8.61
C SER A 31 -16.53 32.00 9.84
N ARG A 32 -16.43 30.68 10.08
CA ARG A 32 -15.64 30.11 11.18
C ARG A 32 -14.15 30.09 10.86
N VAL A 33 -13.76 29.76 9.63
CA VAL A 33 -12.37 29.82 9.16
C VAL A 33 -11.86 31.26 9.26
N GLU A 34 -12.64 32.25 8.80
CA GLU A 34 -12.25 33.67 8.93
C GLU A 34 -12.06 34.11 10.39
N LEU A 35 -12.91 33.61 11.30
CA LEU A 35 -12.81 33.92 12.72
C LEU A 35 -11.56 33.30 13.35
N LEU A 36 -11.20 32.08 12.95
CA LEU A 36 -9.97 31.42 13.39
C LEU A 36 -8.73 32.15 12.84
N ASP A 37 -8.75 32.60 11.59
CA ASP A 37 -7.67 33.39 10.98
C ASP A 37 -7.46 34.73 11.69
N LYS A 38 -8.54 35.40 12.10
CA LYS A 38 -8.45 36.62 12.93
C LYS A 38 -7.80 36.34 14.29
N LYS A 39 -8.10 35.20 14.92
CA LYS A 39 -7.48 34.79 16.20
C LYS A 39 -6.00 34.40 16.05
N ILE A 40 -5.62 33.74 14.94
CA ILE A 40 -4.23 33.40 14.64
C ILE A 40 -3.41 34.69 14.48
N LYS A 41 -3.92 35.67 13.71
CA LYS A 41 -3.28 36.99 13.55
C LYS A 41 -3.08 37.72 14.89
N GLN A 42 -4.07 37.68 15.78
CA GLN A 42 -3.93 38.26 17.13
C GLN A 42 -2.83 37.58 17.95
N CYS A 43 -2.72 36.24 17.87
CA CYS A 43 -1.62 35.52 18.51
C CYS A 43 -0.25 35.89 17.92
N ASP A 44 -0.14 36.09 16.61
CA ASP A 44 1.10 36.52 15.95
C ASP A 44 1.56 37.90 16.40
N GLU A 45 0.62 38.86 16.50
CA GLU A 45 0.91 40.19 17.04
C GLU A 45 1.38 40.16 18.50
N GLU A 46 0.81 39.28 19.33
CA GLU A 46 1.27 39.05 20.70
C GLU A 46 2.66 38.43 20.76
N LEU A 47 2.97 37.45 19.88
CA LEU A 47 4.29 36.83 19.79
C LEU A 47 5.38 37.84 19.38
N ILE A 48 5.08 38.75 18.45
CA ILE A 48 6.02 39.82 18.05
C ILE A 48 6.32 40.75 19.23
N LYS A 49 5.30 41.14 20.01
CA LYS A 49 5.47 41.98 21.22
C LYS A 49 6.34 41.27 22.27
N TYR A 50 6.12 39.98 22.51
CA TYR A 50 6.95 39.22 23.44
C TYR A 50 8.38 39.01 22.90
N LYS A 51 8.57 38.82 21.59
CA LYS A 51 9.89 38.75 20.95
C LYS A 51 10.69 40.05 21.14
N GLN A 52 10.04 41.21 21.00
CA GLN A 52 10.65 42.52 21.26
C GLN A 52 10.97 42.73 22.75
N GLN A 53 10.10 42.29 23.66
CA GLN A 53 10.36 42.32 25.11
C GLN A 53 11.53 41.42 25.52
N MET A 54 11.75 40.30 24.82
CA MET A 54 12.92 39.43 25.04
C MET A 54 14.24 40.02 24.50
N ALA A 55 14.17 40.92 23.51
CA ALA A 55 15.34 41.63 23.00
C ALA A 55 15.84 42.73 23.98
N THR A 56 14.95 43.31 24.78
CA THR A 56 15.32 44.21 25.88
C THR A 56 15.67 43.42 27.15
N ARG A 57 16.88 43.59 27.69
CA ARG A 57 17.44 42.76 28.80
C ARG A 57 16.62 42.72 30.11
N SER A 58 15.56 43.50 30.30
CA SER A 58 14.72 43.48 31.51
C SER A 58 13.44 42.65 31.32
N GLY A 59 13.46 41.36 31.69
CA GLY A 59 12.24 40.54 31.80
C GLY A 59 12.19 39.22 31.01
N ALA A 60 13.33 38.74 30.48
CA ALA A 60 13.39 37.61 29.54
C ALA A 60 12.71 36.32 30.02
N ALA A 61 12.78 35.97 31.32
CA ALA A 61 12.19 34.72 31.83
C ALA A 61 10.65 34.74 31.86
N GLY A 62 10.05 35.85 32.30
CA GLY A 62 8.58 36.00 32.34
C GLY A 62 7.96 36.20 30.96
N ALA A 63 8.67 36.86 30.05
CA ALA A 63 8.27 37.00 28.65
C ALA A 63 8.33 35.66 27.89
N LYS A 64 9.35 34.81 28.15
CA LYS A 64 9.46 33.46 27.56
C LYS A 64 8.26 32.58 27.92
N GLN A 65 7.84 32.56 29.20
CA GLN A 65 6.72 31.74 29.64
C GLN A 65 5.37 32.20 29.05
N ARG A 66 5.18 33.52 28.88
CA ARG A 66 3.97 34.07 28.22
C ARG A 66 3.98 33.82 26.71
N ALA A 67 5.14 33.91 26.05
CA ALA A 67 5.28 33.58 24.64
C ALA A 67 4.94 32.12 24.34
N LEU A 68 5.36 31.17 25.20
CA LEU A 68 5.02 29.76 25.06
C LEU A 68 3.51 29.50 25.19
N ALA A 69 2.83 30.20 26.12
CA ALA A 69 1.38 30.08 26.26
C ALA A 69 0.63 30.58 25.01
N VAL A 70 1.09 31.68 24.40
CA VAL A 70 0.52 32.22 23.16
C VAL A 70 0.80 31.29 21.97
N LEU A 71 2.00 30.71 21.88
CA LEU A 71 2.36 29.77 20.83
C LEU A 71 1.50 28.49 20.87
N LYS A 72 1.26 27.95 22.07
CA LYS A 72 0.36 26.81 22.27
C LYS A 72 -1.07 27.14 21.84
N ARG A 73 -1.55 28.35 22.15
CA ARG A 73 -2.87 28.83 21.71
C ARG A 73 -2.94 29.03 20.18
N LYS A 74 -1.87 29.51 19.56
CA LYS A 74 -1.75 29.64 18.10
C LYS A 74 -1.84 28.28 17.41
N LYS A 75 -1.02 27.31 17.80
CA LYS A 75 -1.00 25.95 17.22
C LYS A 75 -2.35 25.24 17.40
N MET A 76 -3.08 25.52 18.48
CA MET A 76 -4.45 25.05 18.68
C MET A 76 -5.45 25.66 17.68
N TYR A 77 -5.37 26.96 17.40
CA TYR A 77 -6.25 27.60 16.41
C TYR A 77 -5.91 27.22 14.97
N GLU A 78 -4.62 27.02 14.65
CA GLU A 78 -4.18 26.49 13.35
C GLU A 78 -4.72 25.08 13.12
N ALA A 79 -4.58 24.19 14.10
CA ALA A 79 -5.15 22.84 14.01
C ALA A 79 -6.68 22.85 13.84
N GLN A 80 -7.39 23.73 14.55
CA GLN A 80 -8.84 23.89 14.38
C GLN A 80 -9.20 24.44 13.00
N ARG A 81 -8.40 25.35 12.46
CA ARG A 81 -8.60 25.95 11.15
C ARG A 81 -8.41 24.91 10.05
N ASP A 82 -7.35 24.12 10.11
CA ASP A 82 -7.04 23.10 9.11
C ASP A 82 -8.10 21.98 9.12
N GLN A 83 -8.60 21.61 10.30
CA GLN A 83 -9.73 20.67 10.40
C GLN A 83 -11.01 21.22 9.74
N MET A 84 -11.33 22.51 9.95
CA MET A 84 -12.50 23.15 9.34
C MET A 84 -12.32 23.33 7.83
N MET A 85 -11.10 23.64 7.36
CA MET A 85 -10.80 23.77 5.93
C MET A 85 -10.91 22.43 5.19
N ASN A 86 -10.49 21.33 5.81
CA ASN A 86 -10.69 19.98 5.26
C ASN A 86 -12.18 19.61 5.22
N THR A 87 -12.95 20.02 6.24
CA THR A 87 -14.41 19.81 6.26
C THR A 87 -15.10 20.64 5.17
N GLN A 88 -14.67 21.88 4.98
CA GLN A 88 -15.14 22.79 3.93
C GLN A 88 -14.91 22.21 2.54
N PHE A 89 -13.70 21.72 2.27
CA PHE A 89 -13.39 21.06 1.00
C PHE A 89 -14.32 19.88 0.69
N ASN A 90 -14.62 19.05 1.70
CA ASN A 90 -15.55 17.93 1.51
C ASN A 90 -16.99 18.39 1.22
N VAL A 91 -17.44 19.49 1.84
CA VAL A 91 -18.77 20.08 1.60
C VAL A 91 -18.83 20.72 0.20
N ASP A 92 -17.78 21.42 -0.23
CA ASP A 92 -17.70 22.04 -1.56
C ASP A 92 -17.69 21.00 -2.68
N GLN A 93 -16.95 19.91 -2.49
CA GLN A 93 -16.94 18.78 -3.43
C GLN A 93 -18.33 18.12 -3.55
N ALA A 94 -19.05 17.99 -2.44
CA ALA A 94 -20.42 17.47 -2.44
C ALA A 94 -21.40 18.45 -3.11
N ALA A 95 -21.24 19.76 -2.89
CA ALA A 95 -22.06 20.79 -3.53
C ALA A 95 -21.86 20.84 -5.05
N PHE A 96 -20.61 20.74 -5.52
CA PHE A 96 -20.31 20.67 -6.96
C PHE A 96 -20.90 19.41 -7.61
N THR A 97 -20.80 18.27 -6.92
CA THR A 97 -21.42 17.02 -7.39
C THR A 97 -22.94 17.15 -7.45
N GLN A 98 -23.57 17.80 -6.45
CA GLN A 98 -25.01 18.08 -6.47
C GLN A 98 -25.42 18.96 -7.65
N GLU A 99 -24.62 19.99 -7.99
CA GLU A 99 -24.85 20.86 -9.15
C GLU A 99 -24.71 20.10 -10.48
N GLN A 100 -23.73 19.20 -10.58
CA GLN A 100 -23.55 18.35 -11.76
C GLN A 100 -24.72 17.37 -11.93
N ILE A 101 -25.21 16.77 -10.83
CA ILE A 101 -26.41 15.92 -10.86
C ILE A 101 -27.63 16.72 -11.29
N GLN A 102 -27.81 17.93 -10.78
CA GLN A 102 -28.93 18.79 -11.18
C GLN A 102 -28.84 19.19 -12.66
N THR A 103 -27.64 19.45 -13.16
CA THR A 103 -27.38 19.72 -14.57
C THR A 103 -27.74 18.50 -15.43
N ASN A 104 -27.33 17.31 -15.03
CA ASN A 104 -27.67 16.06 -15.73
C ASN A 104 -29.18 15.78 -15.70
N ILE A 105 -29.86 16.03 -14.58
CA ILE A 105 -31.33 15.94 -14.48
C ILE A 105 -31.99 16.89 -15.48
N ASN A 106 -31.54 18.14 -15.56
CA ASN A 106 -32.07 19.13 -16.49
C ASN A 106 -31.81 18.73 -17.95
N VAL A 107 -30.65 18.12 -18.24
CA VAL A 107 -30.33 17.57 -19.57
C VAL A 107 -31.27 16.41 -19.91
N VAL A 108 -31.49 15.46 -19.00
CA VAL A 108 -32.42 14.33 -19.20
C VAL A 108 -33.86 14.83 -19.38
N GLU A 109 -34.29 15.83 -18.62
CA GLU A 109 -35.60 16.44 -18.78
C GLU A 109 -35.74 17.13 -20.15
N SER A 110 -34.68 17.80 -20.60
CA SER A 110 -34.61 18.41 -21.95
C SER A 110 -34.66 17.35 -23.06
N ILE A 111 -33.95 16.22 -22.89
CA ILE A 111 -33.99 15.08 -23.80
C ILE A 111 -35.38 14.44 -23.78
N LYS A 112 -36.06 14.37 -22.64
CA LYS A 112 -37.42 13.83 -22.53
C LYS A 112 -38.44 14.71 -23.25
N VAL A 113 -38.31 16.03 -23.14
CA VAL A 113 -39.11 16.99 -23.91
C VAL A 113 -38.80 16.85 -25.40
N ALA A 114 -37.53 16.73 -25.78
CA ALA A 114 -37.12 16.50 -27.17
C ALA A 114 -37.65 15.17 -27.73
N ASN A 115 -37.58 14.07 -26.96
CA ASN A 115 -38.10 12.76 -27.33
C ASN A 115 -39.63 12.73 -27.40
N HIS A 116 -40.33 13.52 -26.58
CA HIS A 116 -41.78 13.67 -26.71
C HIS A 116 -42.15 14.43 -27.99
N ALA A 117 -41.40 15.48 -28.35
CA ALA A 117 -41.55 16.16 -29.64
C ALA A 117 -41.19 15.23 -30.81
N MET A 118 -40.15 14.42 -30.66
CA MET A 118 -39.68 13.45 -31.66
C MET A 118 -40.65 12.29 -31.83
N LYS A 119 -41.29 11.77 -30.77
CA LYS A 119 -42.40 10.78 -30.85
C LYS A 119 -43.63 11.34 -31.57
N SER A 120 -43.95 12.62 -31.37
CA SER A 120 -45.04 13.26 -32.10
C SER A 120 -44.73 13.36 -33.61
N GLN A 121 -43.46 13.42 -33.99
CA GLN A 121 -43.00 13.36 -35.39
C GLN A 121 -42.81 11.92 -35.90
N MET A 122 -42.47 10.97 -35.02
CA MET A 122 -42.25 9.55 -35.33
C MET A 122 -43.55 8.77 -35.59
N ASN A 123 -44.69 9.27 -35.11
CA ASN A 123 -46.01 8.68 -35.42
C ASN A 123 -46.41 8.79 -36.91
N GLU A 124 -45.62 9.46 -37.75
CA GLU A 124 -45.78 9.43 -39.21
C GLU A 124 -44.97 8.33 -39.92
N LEU A 125 -44.11 7.58 -39.23
CA LEU A 125 -43.34 6.48 -39.84
C LEU A 125 -43.26 5.27 -38.90
N ASN A 126 -44.07 4.26 -39.20
CA ASN A 126 -43.94 2.92 -38.64
C ASN A 126 -42.74 2.19 -39.27
N ILE A 127 -41.90 1.54 -38.45
CA ILE A 127 -41.54 0.11 -38.51
C ILE A 127 -40.32 -0.14 -37.59
N ASP A 128 -40.54 -1.03 -36.62
CA ASP A 128 -39.63 -1.93 -35.89
C ASP A 128 -38.20 -1.47 -35.58
N HIS A 129 -37.97 -1.13 -34.30
CA HIS A 129 -36.90 -1.68 -33.44
C HIS A 129 -37.02 -1.03 -32.05
N VAL A 130 -37.50 -1.80 -31.07
CA VAL A 130 -37.75 -1.37 -29.68
C VAL A 130 -36.78 -2.06 -28.71
N GLU A 131 -35.60 -2.47 -29.18
CA GLU A 131 -34.63 -3.19 -28.34
C GLU A 131 -33.49 -2.31 -27.79
N ASP A 132 -33.24 -1.10 -28.35
CA ASP A 132 -32.13 -0.25 -27.90
C ASP A 132 -32.42 0.54 -26.58
N VAL A 133 -33.69 0.67 -26.18
CA VAL A 133 -34.08 1.49 -25.01
C VAL A 133 -33.94 0.74 -23.68
N VAL A 134 -33.77 -0.58 -23.73
CA VAL A 134 -33.56 -1.41 -22.52
C VAL A 134 -32.08 -1.47 -22.14
N ASP A 135 -31.17 -1.35 -23.11
CA ASP A 135 -29.72 -1.34 -22.86
C ASP A 135 -29.25 -0.01 -22.23
N ASP A 136 -29.80 1.14 -22.64
CA ASP A 136 -29.48 2.45 -22.04
C ASP A 136 -29.92 2.58 -20.56
N MET A 137 -30.80 1.69 -20.07
CA MET A 137 -31.30 1.71 -18.70
C MET A 137 -30.45 0.86 -17.75
N ALA A 138 -29.61 -0.04 -18.28
CA ALA A 138 -28.65 -0.82 -17.51
C ALA A 138 -27.38 -0.01 -17.19
N ASP A 139 -26.94 0.84 -18.13
CA ASP A 139 -25.78 1.72 -17.93
C ASP A 139 -26.04 2.80 -16.87
N LEU A 140 -27.28 3.26 -16.73
CA LEU A 140 -27.65 4.29 -15.75
C LEU A 140 -27.70 3.79 -14.29
N MET A 141 -27.60 2.48 -14.06
CA MET A 141 -27.51 1.89 -12.71
C MET A 141 -26.08 1.65 -12.24
N MET A 142 -25.08 1.70 -13.13
CA MET A 142 -23.66 1.58 -12.77
C MET A 142 -23.07 2.89 -12.25
N ASP A 143 -23.57 4.04 -12.71
CA ASP A 143 -23.13 5.37 -12.26
C ASP A 143 -23.48 5.66 -10.78
N GLN A 144 -24.47 4.97 -10.21
CA GLN A 144 -24.91 5.19 -8.82
C GLN A 144 -23.89 4.66 -7.79
N ASP A 145 -23.09 3.66 -8.14
CA ASP A 145 -22.03 3.09 -7.28
C ASP A 145 -20.69 3.82 -7.48
N GLU A 146 -20.42 4.37 -8.67
CA GLU A 146 -19.23 5.20 -8.93
C GLU A 146 -19.29 6.55 -8.19
N ILE A 147 -20.49 7.11 -8.00
CA ILE A 147 -20.72 8.32 -7.20
C ILE A 147 -20.37 8.10 -5.71
N ASN A 148 -20.55 6.88 -5.18
CA ASN A 148 -20.17 6.55 -3.80
C ASN A 148 -18.66 6.27 -3.65
N ASP A 149 -17.98 5.82 -4.71
CA ASP A 149 -16.54 5.55 -4.69
C ASP A 149 -15.69 6.84 -4.86
N ILE A 150 -16.23 7.85 -5.56
CA ILE A 150 -15.62 9.19 -5.70
C ILE A 150 -15.64 9.97 -4.37
N LEU A 151 -16.55 9.64 -3.45
CA LEU A 151 -16.62 10.23 -2.10
C LEU A 151 -15.71 9.54 -1.07
N GLY A 152 -15.01 8.47 -1.45
CA GLY A 152 -14.31 7.59 -0.51
C GLY A 152 -12.80 7.77 -0.37
N ARG A 153 -12.14 8.74 -1.04
CA ARG A 153 -10.67 8.79 -1.09
C ARG A 153 -10.04 10.04 -0.45
N SER A 154 -9.51 9.83 0.77
CA SER A 154 -8.41 10.54 1.47
C SER A 154 -8.77 11.89 2.14
N TYR A 155 -8.43 12.19 3.41
CA TYR A 155 -7.13 12.03 4.05
C TYR A 155 -7.16 11.78 5.57
N ASN A 156 -6.13 11.04 5.99
CA ASN A 156 -5.65 10.79 7.34
C ASN A 156 -5.50 12.07 8.19
N LEU A 157 -6.02 12.00 9.42
CA LEU A 157 -5.68 12.87 10.53
C LEU A 157 -4.25 12.57 11.03
N PRO A 158 -3.41 13.58 11.30
CA PRO A 158 -2.24 13.40 12.15
C PRO A 158 -2.71 13.01 13.56
N GLU A 159 -2.15 11.92 14.07
CA GLU A 159 -2.23 11.54 15.48
C GLU A 159 -1.78 12.71 16.37
N GLY A 160 -2.42 12.83 17.53
CA GLY A 160 -2.16 13.92 18.47
C GLY A 160 -0.67 14.06 18.77
N CYS A 161 -0.17 15.30 18.71
CA CYS A 161 1.17 15.64 19.17
C CYS A 161 1.40 15.07 20.58
N ASP A 162 2.32 14.13 20.69
CA ASP A 162 2.96 13.83 21.96
C ASP A 162 3.88 15.01 22.33
N ASP A 163 3.87 15.41 23.60
CA ASP A 163 4.71 16.51 24.09
C ASP A 163 6.23 16.22 23.89
N ALA A 164 6.61 14.95 23.68
CA ALA A 164 7.99 14.53 23.44
C ALA A 164 8.50 14.84 22.02
N SER A 165 7.66 14.73 20.98
CA SER A 165 8.05 15.10 19.61
C SER A 165 8.11 16.63 19.44
N LEU A 166 7.25 17.35 20.17
CA LEU A 166 7.31 18.82 20.30
C LEU A 166 8.60 19.31 20.98
N GLU A 167 9.08 18.61 22.02
CA GLU A 167 10.32 18.98 22.71
C GLU A 167 11.57 18.66 21.85
N ALA A 168 11.50 17.62 21.02
CA ALA A 168 12.51 17.30 20.02
C ALA A 168 12.55 18.31 18.85
N GLU A 169 11.39 18.74 18.32
CA GLU A 169 11.29 19.81 17.32
C GLU A 169 11.76 21.17 17.88
N PHE A 170 11.44 21.46 19.15
CA PHE A 170 11.88 22.70 19.81
C PHE A 170 13.38 22.72 20.07
N SER A 171 13.99 21.57 20.39
CA SER A 171 15.43 21.44 20.56
C SER A 171 16.18 21.67 19.24
N MET A 172 15.61 21.26 18.10
CA MET A 172 16.20 21.57 16.78
C MET A 172 16.10 23.06 16.43
N LEU A 173 15.02 23.74 16.83
CA LEU A 173 14.86 25.18 16.61
C LEU A 173 15.79 26.03 17.52
N GLU A 174 16.10 25.58 18.73
CA GLU A 174 17.10 26.21 19.61
C GLU A 174 18.52 26.10 19.01
N GLU A 175 18.82 25.01 18.30
CA GLU A 175 20.12 24.75 17.66
C GLU A 175 20.29 25.55 16.34
N GLU A 176 19.22 25.73 15.56
CA GLU A 176 19.20 26.59 14.37
C GLU A 176 19.44 28.08 14.71
N VAL A 177 18.80 28.59 15.77
CA VAL A 177 19.02 29.96 16.27
C VAL A 177 20.43 30.15 16.87
N ALA A 178 21.08 29.08 17.32
CA ALA A 178 22.46 29.11 17.80
C ALA A 178 23.47 29.22 16.64
N MET A 179 23.22 28.56 15.51
CA MET A 179 24.06 28.67 14.30
C MET A 179 23.98 30.06 13.66
N ASP A 180 22.81 30.72 13.69
CA ASP A 180 22.67 32.11 13.21
C ASP A 180 23.47 33.10 14.08
N LYS A 181 23.59 32.84 15.39
CA LYS A 181 24.43 33.65 16.30
C LYS A 181 25.93 33.48 16.06
N GLU A 182 26.38 32.31 15.58
CA GLU A 182 27.80 32.07 15.29
C GLU A 182 28.24 32.70 13.96
N ASN A 183 27.34 32.83 12.99
CA ASN A 183 27.60 33.49 11.72
C ASN A 183 27.58 35.03 11.82
N GLU A 184 26.81 35.61 12.74
CA GLU A 184 26.77 37.07 12.95
C GLU A 184 27.94 37.63 13.80
N LEU A 185 28.73 36.78 14.48
CA LEU A 185 29.90 37.24 15.26
C LEU A 185 31.19 37.37 14.43
N ARG A 186 31.14 37.09 13.11
CA ARG A 186 32.34 37.09 12.25
C ARG A 186 32.48 38.29 11.32
N THR A 187 31.56 39.25 11.33
CA THR A 187 31.64 40.45 10.49
C THR A 187 31.27 41.72 11.23
N GLY A 188 32.30 42.43 11.70
CA GLY A 188 32.25 43.86 12.07
C GLY A 188 33.41 44.63 11.42
N PRO A 189 33.29 45.95 11.16
CA PRO A 189 33.83 46.58 9.94
C PRO A 189 34.98 47.59 10.12
N SER A 190 35.55 47.99 8.96
CA SER A 190 36.48 49.09 8.61
C SER A 190 37.99 48.74 8.58
N ALA A 191 38.82 49.11 7.62
CA ALA A 191 38.75 49.71 6.28
C ALA A 191 40.20 49.60 5.67
N PRO A 192 40.43 49.80 4.35
CA PRO A 192 41.53 49.18 3.59
C PRO A 192 42.78 50.08 3.38
N THR A 193 43.88 49.53 2.81
CA THR A 193 44.60 49.98 1.57
C THR A 193 46.13 49.63 1.55
N TYR A 194 46.62 49.29 0.34
CA TYR A 194 47.96 49.44 -0.31
C TYR A 194 49.19 48.53 -0.01
N LEU A 195 49.52 47.70 -1.02
CA LEU A 195 50.83 47.33 -1.62
C LEU A 195 51.91 46.52 -0.83
N PRO A 196 52.81 45.78 -1.55
CA PRO A 196 53.46 44.54 -1.11
C PRO A 196 54.97 44.67 -0.84
N THR A 197 55.55 43.79 -0.01
CA THR A 197 57.02 43.66 0.08
C THR A 197 57.51 42.28 0.55
N ALA A 198 58.26 41.63 -0.35
CA ALA A 198 59.51 40.87 -0.18
C ALA A 198 59.60 39.58 0.67
N LEU A 199 60.01 38.50 -0.03
CA LEU A 199 60.93 37.44 0.42
C LEU A 199 62.36 38.01 0.59
N PRO A 200 63.26 37.43 1.41
CA PRO A 200 64.13 36.29 1.01
C PRO A 200 64.48 35.33 2.18
N GLY A 201 65.07 34.15 2.05
CA GLY A 201 65.68 33.39 0.95
C GLY A 201 66.50 32.20 1.51
N GLY A 202 67.06 31.40 0.58
CA GLY A 202 68.18 30.44 0.77
C GLY A 202 67.81 29.03 1.29
N GLU A 203 68.29 27.89 0.79
CA GLU A 203 69.40 27.55 -0.14
C GLU A 203 69.15 26.17 -0.84
N GLN A 204 69.96 25.93 -1.90
CA GLN A 204 70.01 24.88 -2.94
C GLN A 204 70.52 23.48 -2.45
N GLN A 205 69.95 22.32 -2.85
CA GLN A 205 70.29 21.38 -3.99
C GLN A 205 71.69 20.69 -3.94
N PRO A 206 72.04 19.60 -4.70
CA PRO A 206 71.30 18.55 -5.46
C PRO A 206 71.97 17.12 -5.44
N SER A 207 71.53 16.23 -6.37
CA SER A 207 72.27 15.10 -7.06
C SER A 207 72.02 13.65 -6.57
N ALA A 208 71.95 12.56 -7.36
CA ALA A 208 71.63 12.22 -8.77
C ALA A 208 71.71 10.66 -8.95
N ALA A 209 70.93 10.09 -9.90
CA ALA A 209 71.16 8.88 -10.76
C ALA A 209 71.52 7.49 -10.11
N ALA A 210 71.21 6.29 -10.62
CA ALA A 210 70.75 5.75 -11.91
C ALA A 210 70.16 4.30 -11.75
N GLU A 211 69.26 3.92 -12.68
CA GLU A 211 69.05 2.64 -13.43
C GLU A 211 69.38 1.24 -12.81
N GLY A 212 68.65 0.13 -12.98
CA GLY A 212 67.45 -0.23 -13.75
C GLY A 212 67.16 -1.76 -13.64
N SER A 213 65.95 -2.23 -13.98
CA SER A 213 65.65 -3.52 -14.66
C SER A 213 64.14 -3.78 -14.73
N ALA A 214 63.74 -4.52 -15.75
CA ALA A 214 62.41 -4.54 -16.36
C ALA A 214 61.38 -5.51 -15.74
N SER A 215 60.10 -5.18 -15.93
CA SER A 215 59.01 -6.02 -16.48
C SER A 215 57.68 -5.84 -15.76
N HIS A 216 56.60 -5.84 -16.56
CA HIS A 216 55.22 -5.54 -16.20
C HIS A 216 54.66 -6.37 -15.04
N SER A 217 53.99 -5.71 -14.11
CA SER A 217 53.09 -6.35 -13.15
C SER A 217 51.94 -5.42 -12.75
N THR A 218 50.76 -6.01 -12.81
CA THR A 218 49.43 -5.67 -12.32
C THR A 218 49.34 -4.63 -11.19
N ALA A 219 48.41 -3.69 -11.32
CA ALA A 219 48.03 -2.75 -10.26
C ALA A 219 47.12 -3.41 -9.20
N PRO A 220 47.42 -3.29 -7.90
CA PRO A 220 46.43 -3.44 -6.83
C PRO A 220 46.03 -2.07 -6.27
N VAL A 221 44.73 -1.78 -6.22
CA VAL A 221 44.18 -0.60 -5.54
C VAL A 221 43.93 -0.95 -4.06
N LYS A 222 44.49 -0.11 -3.17
CA LYS A 222 44.42 -0.21 -1.70
C LYS A 222 43.01 0.04 -1.16
N LEU A 223 42.61 -0.79 -0.20
CA LEU A 223 41.50 -0.57 0.73
C LEU A 223 41.83 0.55 1.73
N PRO A 224 40.90 1.45 2.08
CA PRO A 224 40.99 2.25 3.29
C PRO A 224 40.42 1.48 4.49
N THR A 225 41.29 1.31 5.49
CA THR A 225 41.01 0.83 6.85
C THR A 225 40.20 1.84 7.65
N GLY A 226 39.10 1.41 8.29
CA GLY A 226 38.33 2.26 9.21
C GLY A 226 37.02 1.65 9.69
N PHE A 227 37.08 0.46 10.31
CA PHE A 227 35.94 -0.18 10.96
C PHE A 227 35.68 0.47 12.33
N ARG A 228 34.48 1.00 12.57
CA ARG A 228 33.93 1.15 13.93
C ARG A 228 32.45 0.74 13.95
N ARG A 229 32.17 -0.22 14.85
CA ARG A 229 30.88 -0.84 15.18
C ARG A 229 29.76 0.19 15.35
N SER A 230 28.65 0.02 14.62
CA SER A 230 27.36 0.56 15.03
C SER A 230 26.72 -0.41 16.03
N GLU A 231 26.65 -0.01 17.29
CA GLU A 231 25.88 -0.69 18.33
C GLU A 231 24.40 -0.38 18.12
N TYR A 232 23.57 -1.42 18.03
CA TYR A 232 22.11 -1.30 18.08
C TYR A 232 21.67 -1.24 19.56
N PRO A 233 20.84 -0.28 20.00
CA PRO A 233 20.27 -0.33 21.33
C PRO A 233 19.10 -1.31 21.37
N PHE A 234 19.39 -2.49 21.93
CA PHE A 234 18.46 -3.37 22.62
C PHE A 234 17.71 -2.55 23.70
N TYR A 235 16.39 -2.33 23.56
CA TYR A 235 15.60 -1.79 24.67
C TYR A 235 15.13 -2.92 25.59
N ARG A 236 15.85 -3.02 26.70
CA ARG A 236 15.58 -3.81 27.90
C ARG A 236 14.42 -3.15 28.66
N LEU A 237 13.28 -3.84 28.81
CA LEU A 237 12.18 -3.39 29.67
C LEU A 237 12.65 -3.38 31.15
N PRO A 238 12.50 -2.27 31.91
CA PRO A 238 12.71 -2.30 33.35
C PRO A 238 11.42 -2.70 34.07
N TRP A 239 11.50 -3.81 34.79
CA TRP A 239 10.56 -4.14 35.86
C TRP A 239 10.79 -3.22 37.06
N GLY A 240 9.75 -2.52 37.55
CA GLY A 240 9.81 -1.84 38.85
C GLY A 240 8.72 -0.82 39.18
N ARG A 241 7.61 -1.30 39.78
CA ARG A 241 6.70 -0.67 40.77
C ARG A 241 6.14 0.74 40.55
N LEU A 242 4.84 0.81 40.23
CA LEU A 242 3.88 1.59 41.04
C LEU A 242 2.46 1.01 40.92
N THR A 243 1.74 1.04 42.04
CA THR A 243 0.50 0.32 42.38
C THR A 243 -0.75 1.11 42.02
N SER A 244 -1.71 0.52 41.27
CA SER A 244 -3.12 0.97 41.22
C SER A 244 -4.02 -0.07 40.51
N PRO A 245 -5.31 -0.25 40.89
CA PRO A 245 -6.12 -1.43 40.53
C PRO A 245 -6.69 -1.45 39.09
N ASN A 246 -6.41 -0.47 38.24
CA ASN A 246 -7.17 -0.26 36.99
C ASN A 246 -6.54 -0.81 35.70
N LYS A 247 -5.45 -1.60 35.78
CA LYS A 247 -4.79 -2.17 34.58
C LYS A 247 -5.66 -3.15 33.79
N ALA A 248 -6.63 -3.82 34.41
CA ALA A 248 -7.48 -4.79 33.70
C ALA A 248 -8.50 -4.14 32.74
N LYS A 249 -8.92 -2.89 33.00
CA LYS A 249 -9.96 -2.23 32.19
C LYS A 249 -9.41 -1.47 30.99
N ILE A 250 -8.22 -0.88 31.11
CA ILE A 250 -7.62 -0.07 30.02
C ILE A 250 -7.00 -0.99 28.95
N THR A 251 -6.44 -2.13 29.35
CA THR A 251 -5.89 -3.12 28.41
C THR A 251 -7.00 -3.84 27.62
N ALA A 252 -8.17 -4.05 28.22
CA ALA A 252 -9.33 -4.62 27.52
C ALA A 252 -10.01 -3.61 26.57
N PHE A 253 -9.99 -2.31 26.90
CA PHE A 253 -10.60 -1.28 26.08
C PHE A 253 -9.78 -0.95 24.82
N PHE A 254 -8.45 -0.99 24.91
CA PHE A 254 -7.57 -0.84 23.73
C PHE A 254 -7.60 -2.05 22.79
N PHE A 255 -7.86 -3.25 23.31
CA PHE A 255 -8.02 -4.45 22.47
C PHE A 255 -9.39 -4.50 21.78
N HIS A 256 -10.39 -3.78 22.28
CA HIS A 256 -11.72 -3.71 21.66
C HIS A 256 -11.81 -2.57 20.63
N PHE A 257 -11.25 -1.39 20.94
CA PHE A 257 -11.39 -0.21 20.07
C PHE A 257 -10.52 -0.24 18.81
N ALA A 258 -9.38 -0.95 18.84
CA ALA A 258 -8.55 -1.17 17.65
C ALA A 258 -9.15 -2.20 16.68
N VAL A 259 -10.07 -3.04 17.15
CA VAL A 259 -10.76 -4.04 16.32
C VAL A 259 -12.00 -3.42 15.64
N ASP A 260 -12.66 -2.47 16.30
CA ASP A 260 -13.93 -1.90 15.80
C ASP A 260 -13.79 -0.76 14.76
N SER A 261 -12.60 -0.18 14.58
CA SER A 261 -12.35 0.85 13.54
C SER A 261 -11.79 0.28 12.22
N PHE A 262 -11.54 -1.04 12.17
CA PHE A 262 -11.15 -1.75 10.95
C PHE A 262 -12.37 -2.44 10.34
N ASN A 263 -13.42 -1.66 10.07
CA ASN A 263 -14.59 -2.16 9.33
C ASN A 263 -14.63 -1.54 7.92
N MET A 264 -13.53 -1.69 7.18
CA MET A 264 -13.63 -2.02 5.76
C MET A 264 -13.97 -3.51 5.72
N SER A 265 -15.21 -3.84 5.43
CA SER A 265 -15.74 -5.21 5.47
C SER A 265 -15.23 -6.05 4.28
N GLY A 266 -13.91 -6.23 4.17
CA GLY A 266 -13.26 -7.05 3.16
C GLY A 266 -12.03 -7.74 3.74
N ASN A 267 -11.93 -9.05 3.52
CA ASN A 267 -10.74 -9.82 3.90
C ASN A 267 -9.55 -9.39 3.05
N ILE A 268 -8.43 -8.99 3.69
CA ILE A 268 -7.22 -8.52 2.99
C ILE A 268 -6.63 -9.58 2.05
N MET A 269 -6.82 -10.86 2.37
CA MET A 269 -6.38 -11.99 1.53
C MET A 269 -7.15 -12.09 0.22
N GLU A 270 -8.38 -11.56 0.19
CA GLU A 270 -9.27 -11.55 -0.97
C GLU A 270 -9.16 -10.26 -1.80
N TYR A 271 -8.45 -9.25 -1.29
CA TYR A 271 -8.43 -7.91 -1.89
C TYR A 271 -7.98 -7.90 -3.35
N ASN A 272 -6.89 -8.63 -3.67
CA ASN A 272 -6.43 -8.82 -5.04
C ASN A 272 -6.97 -10.09 -5.70
N GLY A 273 -7.37 -11.07 -4.88
CA GLY A 273 -7.79 -12.40 -5.32
C GLY A 273 -6.70 -13.21 -6.01
N GLY A 274 -7.09 -14.39 -6.47
CA GLY A 274 -6.21 -15.31 -7.21
C GLY A 274 -6.01 -16.62 -6.49
N SER A 275 -5.54 -17.62 -7.23
CA SER A 275 -5.41 -18.99 -6.74
C SER A 275 -4.26 -19.72 -7.41
N VAL A 276 -3.64 -20.62 -6.66
CA VAL A 276 -2.56 -21.48 -7.10
C VAL A 276 -2.78 -22.90 -6.62
N ILE A 277 -2.43 -23.83 -7.49
CA ILE A 277 -2.48 -25.27 -7.25
C ILE A 277 -1.15 -25.89 -7.65
N ALA A 278 -0.65 -26.83 -6.86
CA ALA A 278 0.53 -27.62 -7.15
C ALA A 278 0.22 -29.12 -6.99
N MET A 279 0.78 -29.95 -7.86
CA MET A 279 0.58 -31.40 -7.84
C MET A 279 1.92 -32.12 -8.05
N LYS A 280 2.10 -33.23 -7.34
CA LYS A 280 3.20 -34.17 -7.57
C LYS A 280 2.83 -35.16 -8.68
N GLY A 281 3.79 -35.45 -9.55
CA GLY A 281 3.72 -36.53 -10.54
C GLY A 281 4.91 -37.46 -10.44
N GLU A 282 5.07 -38.36 -11.41
CA GLU A 282 6.21 -39.28 -11.48
C GLU A 282 7.43 -38.55 -12.05
N GLY A 283 8.45 -38.30 -11.21
CA GLY A 283 9.68 -37.60 -11.62
C GLY A 283 9.48 -36.15 -12.09
N CYS A 284 8.31 -35.58 -11.81
CA CYS A 284 7.95 -34.22 -12.19
C CYS A 284 7.04 -33.58 -11.14
N VAL A 285 6.98 -32.26 -11.17
CA VAL A 285 6.07 -31.47 -10.32
C VAL A 285 5.40 -30.40 -11.17
N GLY A 286 4.12 -30.17 -10.91
CA GLY A 286 3.33 -29.15 -11.57
C GLY A 286 2.90 -28.06 -10.62
N ILE A 287 2.90 -26.81 -11.08
CA ILE A 287 2.29 -25.67 -10.38
C ILE A 287 1.52 -24.82 -11.40
N ALA A 288 0.32 -24.39 -11.05
CA ALA A 288 -0.51 -23.59 -11.92
C ALA A 288 -1.16 -22.44 -11.16
N CYS A 289 -1.34 -21.31 -11.85
CA CYS A 289 -1.94 -20.11 -11.29
C CYS A 289 -2.92 -19.45 -12.26
N ASP A 290 -3.90 -18.75 -11.72
CA ASP A 290 -4.76 -17.86 -12.50
C ASP A 290 -4.01 -16.56 -12.88
N ARG A 291 -4.56 -15.79 -13.82
CA ARG A 291 -3.89 -14.58 -14.36
C ARG A 291 -4.55 -13.27 -13.93
N ARG A 292 -5.64 -13.33 -13.17
CA ARG A 292 -6.37 -12.16 -12.70
C ARG A 292 -5.53 -11.34 -11.72
N TYR A 293 -5.66 -10.02 -11.81
CA TYR A 293 -5.26 -9.07 -10.79
C TYR A 293 -6.43 -8.16 -10.47
N GLY A 294 -7.01 -8.37 -9.29
CA GLY A 294 -8.12 -7.58 -8.78
C GLY A 294 -7.67 -6.41 -7.91
N VAL A 295 -8.54 -5.43 -7.77
CA VAL A 295 -8.49 -4.38 -6.75
C VAL A 295 -9.88 -4.30 -6.13
N ASN A 296 -9.96 -4.12 -4.81
CA ASN A 296 -11.23 -4.02 -4.09
C ASN A 296 -12.16 -5.23 -4.34
N GLN A 297 -11.58 -6.44 -4.39
CA GLN A 297 -12.25 -7.73 -4.63
C GLN A 297 -12.85 -7.87 -6.05
N LEU A 298 -13.85 -7.07 -6.41
CA LEU A 298 -14.70 -7.29 -7.59
C LEU A 298 -14.19 -6.61 -8.87
N GLN A 299 -13.25 -5.67 -8.78
CA GLN A 299 -12.72 -4.98 -9.96
C GLN A 299 -11.47 -5.68 -10.49
N THR A 300 -11.49 -6.12 -11.76
CA THR A 300 -10.30 -6.65 -12.43
C THR A 300 -9.52 -5.51 -13.10
N VAL A 301 -8.25 -5.35 -12.74
CA VAL A 301 -7.35 -4.33 -13.32
C VAL A 301 -6.46 -4.91 -14.42
N SER A 302 -6.05 -6.18 -14.28
CA SER A 302 -5.23 -6.85 -15.29
C SER A 302 -5.57 -8.34 -15.39
N ALA A 303 -5.48 -8.87 -16.61
CA ALA A 303 -5.68 -10.28 -16.94
C ALA A 303 -4.35 -11.02 -17.22
N ASN A 304 -3.22 -10.44 -16.80
CA ASN A 304 -1.89 -11.02 -17.04
C ASN A 304 -0.93 -10.79 -15.87
N MET A 305 -1.34 -11.14 -14.67
CA MET A 305 -0.48 -11.08 -13.49
C MET A 305 0.24 -12.40 -13.27
N GLN A 306 1.58 -12.32 -13.21
CA GLN A 306 2.41 -13.46 -12.87
C GLN A 306 2.40 -13.71 -11.36
N LYS A 307 2.01 -14.91 -10.93
CA LYS A 307 2.02 -15.32 -9.52
C LYS A 307 3.10 -16.36 -9.19
N VAL A 308 3.49 -17.17 -10.19
CA VAL A 308 4.55 -18.18 -10.07
C VAL A 308 5.86 -17.64 -10.60
N TYR A 309 6.92 -17.76 -9.80
CA TYR A 309 8.26 -17.33 -10.18
C TYR A 309 9.26 -18.48 -10.07
N PRO A 310 10.14 -18.66 -11.07
CA PRO A 310 11.28 -19.56 -10.96
C PRO A 310 12.30 -18.94 -10.00
N MET A 311 12.64 -19.70 -8.96
CA MET A 311 13.58 -19.29 -7.92
C MET A 311 14.96 -19.91 -8.14
N THR A 312 14.97 -21.20 -8.48
CA THR A 312 16.16 -22.01 -8.77
C THR A 312 15.88 -22.82 -10.04
N SER A 313 16.89 -23.46 -10.63
CA SER A 313 16.70 -24.37 -11.77
C SER A 313 15.68 -25.49 -11.51
N ARG A 314 15.54 -25.90 -10.24
CA ARG A 314 14.65 -26.99 -9.79
C ARG A 314 13.58 -26.57 -8.79
N CYS A 315 13.30 -25.27 -8.62
CA CYS A 315 12.34 -24.78 -7.63
C CYS A 315 11.53 -23.58 -8.16
N LEU A 316 10.21 -23.72 -8.15
CA LEU A 316 9.21 -22.72 -8.47
C LEU A 316 8.46 -22.32 -7.19
N VAL A 317 8.10 -21.05 -7.09
CA VAL A 317 7.29 -20.56 -5.95
C VAL A 317 6.15 -19.70 -6.47
N GLY A 318 4.92 -20.09 -6.15
CA GLY A 318 3.70 -19.31 -6.33
C GLY A 318 3.42 -18.46 -5.10
N PHE A 319 3.09 -17.19 -5.30
CA PHE A 319 2.65 -16.28 -4.24
C PHE A 319 1.21 -15.86 -4.49
N GLN A 320 0.36 -16.07 -3.47
CA GLN A 320 -1.06 -15.74 -3.48
C GLN A 320 -1.40 -15.03 -2.18
N GLY A 321 -2.47 -14.22 -2.22
CA GLY A 321 -2.83 -13.25 -1.20
C GLY A 321 -2.65 -11.81 -1.72
N LEU A 322 -2.18 -10.92 -0.86
CA LEU A 322 -1.96 -9.53 -1.18
C LEU A 322 -0.79 -9.36 -2.16
N ALA A 323 -1.02 -8.66 -3.26
CA ALA A 323 -0.06 -8.58 -4.36
C ALA A 323 1.22 -7.79 -4.00
N THR A 324 1.12 -6.77 -3.15
CA THR A 324 2.30 -6.01 -2.70
C THR A 324 3.26 -6.89 -1.91
N ASP A 325 2.72 -7.75 -1.05
CA ASP A 325 3.50 -8.70 -0.26
C ASP A 325 4.04 -9.82 -1.14
N SER A 326 3.26 -10.29 -2.11
CA SER A 326 3.69 -11.31 -3.08
C SER A 326 4.93 -10.85 -3.85
N GLN A 327 4.91 -9.62 -4.35
CA GLN A 327 6.07 -9.03 -5.04
C GLN A 327 7.25 -8.84 -4.10
N THR A 328 7.02 -8.32 -2.89
CA THR A 328 8.06 -8.06 -1.89
C THR A 328 8.76 -9.35 -1.46
N LEU A 329 7.99 -10.39 -1.11
CA LEU A 329 8.50 -11.70 -0.73
C LEU A 329 9.25 -12.36 -1.88
N SER A 330 8.73 -12.28 -3.12
CA SER A 330 9.41 -12.85 -4.28
C SER A 330 10.79 -12.23 -4.50
N GLN A 331 10.92 -10.90 -4.32
CA GLN A 331 12.18 -10.18 -4.47
C GLN A 331 13.14 -10.50 -3.32
N LEU A 332 12.64 -10.54 -2.09
CA LEU A 332 13.42 -10.86 -0.90
C LEU A 332 13.94 -12.30 -0.95
N LEU A 333 13.11 -13.26 -1.36
CA LEU A 333 13.54 -14.65 -1.52
C LEU A 333 14.61 -14.77 -2.61
N LYS A 334 14.38 -14.17 -3.80
CA LYS A 334 15.39 -14.13 -4.87
C LYS A 334 16.72 -13.55 -4.40
N PHE A 335 16.69 -12.49 -3.60
CA PHE A 335 17.88 -11.89 -3.01
C PHE A 335 18.61 -12.88 -2.09
N ARG A 336 17.91 -13.52 -1.14
CA ARG A 336 18.49 -14.50 -0.21
C ARG A 336 19.08 -15.72 -0.96
N LEU A 337 18.38 -16.23 -1.97
CA LEU A 337 18.85 -17.35 -2.78
C LEU A 337 20.10 -17.02 -3.61
N LYS A 338 20.13 -15.84 -4.24
CA LYS A 338 21.32 -15.38 -4.98
C LYS A 338 22.51 -15.18 -4.04
N LEU A 339 22.29 -14.59 -2.86
CA LEU A 339 23.33 -14.42 -1.87
C LEU A 339 23.88 -15.77 -1.38
N TYR A 340 23.01 -16.75 -1.19
CA TYR A 340 23.41 -18.12 -0.86
C TYR A 340 24.25 -18.75 -1.95
N LYS A 341 23.80 -18.68 -3.22
CA LYS A 341 24.53 -19.20 -4.38
C LYS A 341 25.93 -18.58 -4.51
N LEU A 342 26.06 -17.28 -4.25
CA LEU A 342 27.36 -16.59 -4.27
C LEU A 342 28.30 -17.01 -3.12
N LYS A 343 27.75 -17.40 -1.97
CA LYS A 343 28.54 -17.81 -0.79
C LYS A 343 28.98 -19.26 -0.85
N GLU A 344 28.07 -20.14 -1.24
CA GLU A 344 28.24 -21.59 -1.18
C GLU A 344 28.59 -22.21 -2.55
N ASP A 345 28.62 -21.41 -3.61
CA ASP A 345 28.83 -21.81 -5.01
C ASP A 345 27.94 -22.97 -5.48
N ARG A 346 26.76 -23.09 -4.87
CA ARG A 346 25.77 -24.13 -5.17
C ARG A 346 24.36 -23.59 -5.06
N GLU A 347 23.45 -24.18 -5.81
CA GLU A 347 22.04 -23.85 -5.71
C GLU A 347 21.43 -24.45 -4.44
N MET A 348 20.49 -23.72 -3.84
CA MET A 348 19.77 -24.20 -2.66
C MET A 348 18.75 -25.26 -3.10
N PRO A 349 18.72 -26.43 -2.45
CA PRO A 349 17.75 -27.47 -2.76
C PRO A 349 16.36 -27.06 -2.26
N CYS A 350 15.31 -27.60 -2.89
CA CYS A 350 13.93 -27.14 -2.73
C CYS A 350 13.41 -27.23 -1.28
N ASP A 351 13.78 -28.30 -0.58
CA ASP A 351 13.49 -28.53 0.84
C ASP A 351 14.08 -27.43 1.74
N VAL A 352 15.32 -27.01 1.47
CA VAL A 352 15.97 -25.93 2.24
C VAL A 352 15.34 -24.57 1.91
N VAL A 353 14.89 -24.35 0.67
CA VAL A 353 14.09 -23.16 0.31
C VAL A 353 12.79 -23.11 1.12
N SER A 354 12.17 -24.26 1.36
CA SER A 354 10.96 -24.40 2.19
C SER A 354 11.16 -23.88 3.61
N HIS A 355 12.20 -24.36 4.29
CA HIS A 355 12.54 -23.93 5.65
C HIS A 355 12.95 -22.45 5.72
N LEU A 356 13.61 -21.95 4.68
CA LEU A 356 13.93 -20.53 4.56
C LEU A 356 12.65 -19.69 4.46
N MET A 357 11.67 -20.12 3.66
CA MET A 357 10.38 -19.44 3.54
C MET A 357 9.62 -19.41 4.87
N ALA A 358 9.52 -20.54 5.57
CA ALA A 358 8.93 -20.61 6.92
C ALA A 358 9.54 -19.57 7.86
N THR A 359 10.88 -19.50 7.88
CA THR A 359 11.62 -18.54 8.72
C THR A 359 11.34 -17.10 8.30
N MET A 360 11.33 -16.80 7.00
CA MET A 360 11.06 -15.46 6.45
C MET A 360 9.67 -14.93 6.83
N LEU A 361 8.66 -15.79 6.79
CA LEU A 361 7.29 -15.44 7.19
C LEU A 361 7.23 -15.25 8.71
N TYR A 362 7.86 -16.15 9.47
CA TYR A 362 7.84 -16.10 10.94
C TYR A 362 8.63 -14.92 11.53
N GLU A 363 9.68 -14.45 10.86
CA GLU A 363 10.41 -13.21 11.21
C GLU A 363 9.47 -12.00 11.34
N LYS A 364 8.34 -12.03 10.63
CA LYS A 364 7.32 -10.98 10.63
C LYS A 364 6.04 -11.39 11.37
N ARG A 365 6.13 -12.25 12.39
CA ARG A 365 4.98 -12.77 13.16
C ARG A 365 3.96 -11.72 13.67
N PHE A 366 4.42 -10.53 14.09
CA PHE A 366 3.57 -9.47 14.65
C PHE A 366 3.16 -8.39 13.63
N GLY A 367 3.49 -8.60 12.36
CA GLY A 367 3.07 -7.79 11.21
C GLY A 367 3.33 -8.63 9.96
N PRO A 368 2.53 -9.69 9.75
CA PRO A 368 2.82 -10.73 8.77
C PRO A 368 2.72 -10.19 7.35
N TYR A 369 3.36 -10.91 6.42
CA TYR A 369 3.02 -10.76 5.01
C TYR A 369 1.67 -11.45 4.79
N PHE A 370 0.74 -10.78 4.14
CA PHE A 370 -0.56 -11.32 3.75
C PHE A 370 -0.40 -12.16 2.49
N CYS A 371 0.38 -13.24 2.60
CA CYS A 371 0.66 -14.16 1.50
C CYS A 371 0.72 -15.59 2.00
N GLU A 372 0.29 -16.51 1.16
CA GLU A 372 0.35 -17.95 1.38
C GLU A 372 1.17 -18.59 0.25
N PRO A 373 2.50 -18.58 0.34
CA PRO A 373 3.34 -19.14 -0.70
C PRO A 373 3.11 -20.64 -0.90
N VAL A 374 3.26 -21.09 -2.14
CA VAL A 374 3.28 -22.52 -2.51
C VAL A 374 4.59 -22.78 -3.25
N ILE A 375 5.38 -23.69 -2.71
CA ILE A 375 6.66 -24.13 -3.28
C ILE A 375 6.42 -25.44 -4.02
N ALA A 376 6.94 -25.53 -5.23
CA ALA A 376 6.92 -26.72 -6.07
C ALA A 376 8.28 -26.91 -6.73
N GLY A 377 8.94 -28.04 -6.49
CA GLY A 377 10.25 -28.31 -7.05
C GLY A 377 10.65 -29.78 -6.99
N LEU A 378 11.88 -30.05 -7.43
CA LEU A 378 12.51 -31.36 -7.28
C LEU A 378 13.62 -31.25 -6.23
N LYS A 379 13.72 -32.26 -5.35
CA LYS A 379 14.88 -32.40 -4.46
C LYS A 379 16.13 -32.75 -5.28
N ASN A 380 17.29 -32.78 -4.62
CA ASN A 380 18.54 -33.18 -5.27
C ASN A 380 18.46 -34.58 -5.89
N ASP A 381 17.71 -35.48 -5.24
CA ASP A 381 17.52 -36.87 -5.64
C ASP A 381 16.52 -37.04 -6.80
N GLY A 382 15.94 -35.94 -7.29
CA GLY A 382 14.89 -35.95 -8.32
C GLY A 382 13.49 -36.23 -7.76
N GLU A 383 13.36 -36.45 -6.44
CA GLU A 383 12.06 -36.64 -5.79
C GLU A 383 11.23 -35.34 -5.85
N PRO A 384 9.98 -35.41 -6.34
CA PRO A 384 9.06 -34.27 -6.31
C PRO A 384 8.79 -33.78 -4.89
N PHE A 385 8.76 -32.46 -4.72
CA PHE A 385 8.48 -31.81 -3.45
C PHE A 385 7.52 -30.63 -3.66
N ILE A 386 6.46 -30.61 -2.86
CA ILE A 386 5.50 -29.51 -2.79
C ILE A 386 5.27 -29.14 -1.34
N SER A 387 5.14 -27.84 -1.06
CA SER A 387 4.85 -27.34 0.28
C SER A 387 4.07 -26.03 0.23
N SER A 388 3.09 -25.87 1.10
CA SER A 388 2.32 -24.63 1.31
C SER A 388 2.67 -24.01 2.65
N PHE A 389 2.41 -22.71 2.77
CA PHE A 389 2.57 -22.00 4.01
C PHE A 389 1.32 -21.20 4.34
N ASP A 390 1.04 -21.07 5.64
CA ASP A 390 0.15 -20.03 6.13
C ASP A 390 0.87 -18.66 6.18
N LEU A 391 0.12 -17.63 6.58
CA LEU A 391 0.56 -16.25 6.75
C LEU A 391 1.75 -16.08 7.73
N ILE A 392 1.94 -17.06 8.61
CA ILE A 392 2.87 -17.01 9.74
C ILE A 392 4.10 -17.90 9.49
N GLY A 393 4.10 -18.71 8.43
CA GLY A 393 5.19 -19.59 8.06
C GLY A 393 5.07 -21.02 8.57
N THR A 394 3.89 -21.45 9.02
CA THR A 394 3.62 -22.87 9.26
C THR A 394 3.68 -23.60 7.93
N GLU A 395 4.60 -24.56 7.83
CA GLU A 395 4.75 -25.39 6.65
C GLU A 395 3.74 -26.54 6.63
N SER A 396 3.12 -26.78 5.48
CA SER A 396 2.28 -27.94 5.21
C SER A 396 2.75 -28.62 3.92
N THR A 397 3.38 -29.78 4.08
CA THR A 397 3.85 -30.64 2.99
C THR A 397 2.85 -31.76 2.73
N ALA A 398 2.50 -31.97 1.47
CA ALA A 398 1.55 -33.02 1.05
C ALA A 398 2.20 -34.01 0.07
N PRO A 399 1.82 -35.31 0.08
CA PRO A 399 2.32 -36.31 -0.86
C PRO A 399 1.69 -36.22 -2.26
N ASP A 400 0.56 -35.53 -2.37
CA ASP A 400 -0.35 -35.52 -3.52
C ASP A 400 -0.39 -34.14 -4.18
N PHE A 401 -1.15 -33.20 -3.61
CA PHE A 401 -1.40 -31.88 -4.14
C PHE A 401 -1.58 -30.84 -3.03
N ILE A 402 -1.43 -29.57 -3.41
CA ILE A 402 -1.56 -28.42 -2.53
C ILE A 402 -2.29 -27.32 -3.28
N VAL A 403 -3.15 -26.58 -2.59
CA VAL A 403 -3.86 -25.43 -3.12
C VAL A 403 -3.72 -24.25 -2.16
N SER A 404 -3.80 -23.04 -2.68
CA SER A 404 -3.85 -21.80 -1.89
C SER A 404 -4.50 -20.68 -2.70
N GLY A 405 -5.09 -19.71 -1.98
CA GLY A 405 -5.79 -18.56 -2.55
C GLY A 405 -7.30 -18.62 -2.37
N THR A 406 -8.02 -17.79 -3.13
CA THR A 406 -9.46 -17.56 -2.95
C THR A 406 -10.33 -18.76 -3.33
N ALA A 407 -9.95 -19.52 -4.35
CA ALA A 407 -10.68 -20.70 -4.84
C ALA A 407 -10.27 -22.01 -4.14
N THR A 408 -9.74 -21.94 -2.91
CA THR A 408 -9.20 -23.11 -2.19
C THR A 408 -10.24 -24.22 -2.05
N GLU A 409 -11.46 -23.91 -1.63
CA GLU A 409 -12.51 -24.92 -1.42
C GLU A 409 -12.91 -25.62 -2.73
N GLN A 410 -13.01 -24.86 -3.82
CA GLN A 410 -13.35 -25.35 -5.15
C GLN A 410 -12.22 -26.21 -5.72
N LEU A 411 -10.97 -25.76 -5.58
CA LEU A 411 -9.80 -26.47 -6.08
C LEU A 411 -9.55 -27.77 -5.32
N MET A 412 -9.74 -27.80 -3.99
CA MET A 412 -9.58 -29.02 -3.19
C MET A 412 -10.47 -30.16 -3.71
N GLY A 413 -11.76 -29.90 -3.93
CA GLY A 413 -12.70 -30.93 -4.36
C GLY A 413 -12.40 -31.50 -5.76
N VAL A 414 -11.96 -30.63 -6.68
CA VAL A 414 -11.60 -31.04 -8.04
C VAL A 414 -10.25 -31.78 -8.06
N ALA A 415 -9.27 -31.27 -7.33
CA ALA A 415 -7.95 -31.88 -7.24
C ALA A 415 -8.00 -33.30 -6.65
N GLU A 416 -8.78 -33.50 -5.58
CA GLU A 416 -9.01 -34.82 -4.98
C GLU A 416 -9.63 -35.81 -5.98
N SER A 417 -10.48 -35.32 -6.88
CA SER A 417 -11.18 -36.15 -7.85
C SER A 417 -10.32 -36.54 -9.06
N PHE A 418 -9.42 -35.64 -9.49
CA PHE A 418 -8.63 -35.84 -10.71
C PHE A 418 -7.20 -36.33 -10.46
N TRP A 419 -6.62 -36.05 -9.29
CA TRP A 419 -5.26 -36.45 -8.99
C TRP A 419 -5.13 -37.97 -8.81
N ARG A 420 -4.04 -38.54 -9.34
CA ARG A 420 -3.67 -39.95 -9.20
C ARG A 420 -2.16 -40.09 -8.99
N GLU A 421 -1.75 -41.12 -8.26
CA GLU A 421 -0.34 -41.44 -8.10
C GLU A 421 0.27 -41.90 -9.44
N GLY A 422 1.52 -41.52 -9.70
CA GLY A 422 2.26 -41.98 -10.89
C GLY A 422 1.89 -41.27 -12.21
N MET A 423 1.28 -40.07 -12.17
CA MET A 423 0.98 -39.32 -13.39
C MET A 423 2.27 -38.81 -14.05
N GLY A 424 2.43 -39.09 -15.35
CA GLY A 424 3.53 -38.54 -16.14
C GLY A 424 3.39 -37.04 -16.43
N PRO A 425 4.41 -36.37 -16.98
CA PRO A 425 4.41 -34.91 -17.18
C PRO A 425 3.24 -34.38 -18.02
N ASP A 426 2.88 -35.06 -19.10
CA ASP A 426 1.78 -34.64 -19.99
C ASP A 426 0.41 -34.83 -19.34
N GLU A 427 0.20 -35.98 -18.70
CA GLU A 427 -1.03 -36.27 -17.95
C GLU A 427 -1.20 -35.29 -16.78
N LEU A 428 -0.13 -35.04 -16.03
CA LEU A 428 -0.11 -34.06 -14.94
C LEU A 428 -0.47 -32.66 -15.45
N ALA A 429 0.01 -32.25 -16.63
CA ALA A 429 -0.32 -30.95 -17.21
C ALA A 429 -1.81 -30.81 -17.52
N GLU A 430 -2.43 -31.85 -18.07
CA GLU A 430 -3.85 -31.86 -18.38
C GLU A 430 -4.70 -31.86 -17.10
N VAL A 431 -4.37 -32.74 -16.14
CA VAL A 431 -5.08 -32.82 -14.86
C VAL A 431 -4.98 -31.51 -14.08
N LEU A 432 -3.78 -30.92 -13.99
CA LEU A 432 -3.55 -29.66 -13.30
C LEU A 432 -4.29 -28.51 -13.98
N GLY A 433 -4.29 -28.47 -15.32
CA GLY A 433 -4.98 -27.44 -16.08
C GLY A 433 -6.50 -27.52 -15.98
N GLN A 434 -7.07 -28.72 -16.08
CA GLN A 434 -8.51 -28.94 -15.89
C GLN A 434 -8.94 -28.65 -14.45
N SER A 435 -8.12 -29.02 -13.47
CA SER A 435 -8.37 -28.74 -12.05
C SER A 435 -8.41 -27.24 -11.79
N LEU A 436 -7.41 -26.50 -12.31
CA LEU A 436 -7.37 -25.04 -12.18
C LEU A 436 -8.59 -24.39 -12.83
N LEU A 437 -8.87 -24.68 -14.10
CA LEU A 437 -9.99 -24.05 -14.82
C LEU A 437 -11.34 -24.33 -14.16
N SER A 438 -11.59 -25.58 -13.75
CA SER A 438 -12.84 -25.96 -13.12
C SER A 438 -13.05 -25.29 -11.75
N GLY A 439 -11.96 -25.05 -11.01
CA GLY A 439 -11.99 -24.36 -9.72
C GLY A 439 -12.19 -22.85 -9.85
N ILE A 440 -11.38 -22.19 -10.70
CA ILE A 440 -11.42 -20.73 -10.85
C ILE A 440 -12.70 -20.26 -11.55
N ASP A 441 -13.31 -21.06 -12.43
CA ASP A 441 -14.61 -20.73 -13.06
C ASP A 441 -15.78 -20.70 -12.04
N ARG A 442 -15.53 -21.10 -10.78
CA ARG A 442 -16.49 -21.10 -9.67
C ARG A 442 -16.11 -20.13 -8.55
N ASP A 443 -15.10 -19.31 -8.76
CA ASP A 443 -14.67 -18.25 -7.87
C ASP A 443 -14.72 -16.91 -8.61
N CYS A 444 -15.30 -15.87 -8.00
CA CYS A 444 -15.39 -14.54 -8.61
C CYS A 444 -14.11 -13.71 -8.43
N LEU A 445 -13.17 -14.17 -7.59
CA LEU A 445 -11.95 -13.43 -7.26
C LEU A 445 -10.69 -13.97 -7.95
N SER A 446 -10.79 -15.10 -8.65
CA SER A 446 -9.74 -15.68 -9.48
C SER A 446 -10.26 -15.96 -10.89
N GLY A 447 -9.39 -16.20 -11.87
CA GLY A 447 -9.82 -16.50 -13.24
C GLY A 447 -8.98 -15.80 -14.31
N TRP A 448 -9.66 -15.39 -15.39
CA TRP A 448 -9.06 -14.69 -16.53
C TRP A 448 -7.98 -15.53 -17.25
N GLY A 449 -8.22 -16.83 -17.30
CA GLY A 449 -7.28 -17.84 -17.79
C GLY A 449 -6.28 -18.30 -16.72
N GLY A 450 -5.32 -19.11 -17.16
CA GLY A 450 -4.34 -19.70 -16.25
C GLY A 450 -3.01 -19.96 -16.92
N VAL A 451 -1.99 -20.22 -16.12
CA VAL A 451 -0.66 -20.66 -16.59
C VAL A 451 -0.29 -21.91 -15.80
N VAL A 452 0.10 -22.96 -16.52
CA VAL A 452 0.56 -24.24 -15.99
C VAL A 452 2.05 -24.35 -16.22
N TYR A 453 2.79 -24.67 -15.18
CA TYR A 453 4.22 -24.93 -15.20
C TYR A 453 4.45 -26.38 -14.80
N ILE A 454 5.14 -27.14 -15.65
CA ILE A 454 5.57 -28.52 -15.35
C ILE A 454 7.08 -28.52 -15.32
N LEU A 455 7.63 -28.86 -14.16
CA LEU A 455 9.05 -28.96 -13.94
C LEU A 455 9.46 -30.43 -13.93
N THR A 456 10.42 -30.75 -14.80
CA THR A 456 11.11 -32.04 -14.85
C THR A 456 12.60 -31.81 -14.56
N ASP A 457 13.38 -32.89 -14.41
CA ASP A 457 14.83 -32.76 -14.21
C ASP A 457 15.56 -32.12 -15.41
N LYS A 458 14.94 -32.17 -16.59
CA LYS A 458 15.55 -31.70 -17.85
C LYS A 458 15.11 -30.30 -18.24
N GLU A 459 13.82 -30.01 -18.07
CA GLU A 459 13.22 -28.77 -18.58
C GLU A 459 12.00 -28.32 -17.78
N LEU A 460 11.68 -27.03 -17.94
CA LEU A 460 10.48 -26.38 -17.46
C LEU A 460 9.53 -26.12 -18.63
N ILE A 461 8.39 -26.80 -18.66
CA ILE A 461 7.35 -26.63 -19.67
C ILE A 461 6.33 -25.62 -19.14
N THR A 462 6.02 -24.60 -19.93
CA THR A 462 4.99 -23.60 -19.59
C THR A 462 3.86 -23.64 -20.61
N LYS A 463 2.63 -23.86 -20.16
CA LYS A 463 1.41 -23.85 -20.98
C LYS A 463 0.49 -22.73 -20.50
N THR A 464 0.04 -21.87 -21.41
CA THR A 464 -0.99 -20.86 -21.08
C THR A 464 -2.36 -21.44 -21.42
N LEU A 465 -3.27 -21.40 -20.45
CA LEU A 465 -4.63 -21.88 -20.59
C LEU A 465 -5.56 -20.72 -20.96
N LYS A 466 -6.41 -20.96 -21.96
CA LYS A 466 -7.53 -20.08 -22.26
C LYS A 466 -8.69 -20.45 -21.34
N GLY A 467 -8.99 -19.58 -20.38
CA GLY A 467 -10.14 -19.71 -19.49
C GLY A 467 -11.26 -18.74 -19.87
N ARG A 468 -12.32 -18.73 -19.08
CA ARG A 468 -13.37 -17.71 -19.17
C ARG A 468 -12.85 -16.35 -18.68
N MET A 469 -13.53 -15.29 -19.14
CA MET A 469 -13.13 -13.89 -18.95
C MET A 469 -14.34 -13.07 -18.48
N ASP A 470 -15.07 -13.63 -17.52
CA ASP A 470 -16.29 -13.07 -16.95
C ASP A 470 -16.20 -12.84 -15.43
#